data_AF-A0A7S1I474-F1
#
_entry.id   AF-A0A7S1I474-F1
#
_cell.length_a   1.000
_cell.length_b   1.000
_cell.length_c   1.000
_cell.angle_alpha   90.00
_cell.angle_beta   90.00
_cell.angle_gamma   90.00
#
_symmetry.space_group_name_H-M   'P 1'
#
loop_
_entity.id
_entity.type
_entity.pdbx_description
1 polymer ?
#
loop_
_entity_poly.entity_id
_entity_poly.type
_entity_poly.pdbx_seq_one_letter_code
_entity_poly.pdbx_strand_id
1 'polypeptide(L)'
;MGSTPPILDPEAVFRDYVTRESLGKLKLQLERHRRSVTTALALEDTPTLQYRLLQLQALAHELDVPDTQLGYSDCLQELRRFIEGMEAEIRRSVAHSLEDGNTVVGPDLSHAARRITLLMQLEALWAEHATAKGSAPAPTGLVEGLFGFISDCQSRLGARTHKAVVEGLQDPLLGEWLSKMALVGHMFDE
;
A
#
# COMPACT_ATOMS: atom_id res chain seq x y z
N MET A 1 -25.74 -26.39 -2.06
CA MET A 1 -24.64 -25.54 -2.56
C MET A 1 -25.07 -24.98 -3.91
N GLY A 2 -25.41 -23.69 -3.97
CA GLY A 2 -25.71 -23.02 -5.23
C GLY A 2 -24.67 -21.94 -5.46
N SER A 3 -23.72 -22.16 -6.37
CA SER A 3 -22.82 -21.12 -6.84
C SER A 3 -23.60 -20.24 -7.81
N THR A 4 -24.03 -19.07 -7.38
CA THR A 4 -24.56 -18.07 -8.31
C THR A 4 -23.43 -17.69 -9.26
N PRO A 5 -23.59 -17.89 -10.58
CA PRO A 5 -22.54 -17.59 -11.55
C PRO A 5 -22.24 -16.08 -11.55
N PRO A 6 -20.99 -15.69 -11.90
CA PRO A 6 -20.61 -14.28 -11.97
C PRO A 6 -21.44 -13.55 -13.02
N ILE A 7 -21.84 -12.32 -12.71
CA ILE A 7 -22.50 -11.44 -13.67
C ILE A 7 -21.42 -10.93 -14.61
N LEU A 8 -21.52 -11.32 -15.88
CA LEU A 8 -20.57 -10.99 -16.95
C LEU A 8 -20.91 -9.68 -17.67
N ASP A 9 -22.13 -9.15 -17.44
CA ASP A 9 -22.64 -7.94 -18.07
C ASP A 9 -23.60 -7.20 -17.12
N PRO A 10 -23.11 -6.22 -16.34
CA PRO A 10 -23.90 -5.51 -15.35
C PRO A 10 -24.98 -4.61 -15.96
N GLU A 11 -24.71 -3.98 -17.12
CA GLU A 11 -25.62 -3.02 -17.74
C GLU A 11 -26.95 -3.65 -18.17
N ALA A 12 -26.90 -4.89 -18.68
CA ALA A 12 -28.08 -5.62 -19.14
C ALA A 12 -29.05 -5.99 -18.00
N VAL A 13 -28.57 -6.08 -16.76
CA VAL A 13 -29.39 -6.51 -15.60
C VAL A 13 -30.05 -5.34 -14.88
N PHE A 14 -29.45 -4.14 -14.94
CA PHE A 14 -29.85 -3.00 -14.11
C PHE A 14 -30.65 -1.91 -14.83
N ARG A 15 -30.77 -1.93 -16.17
CA ARG A 15 -31.40 -0.84 -16.92
C ARG A 15 -32.89 -0.63 -16.68
N ASP A 16 -33.67 -1.68 -16.38
CA ASP A 16 -35.13 -1.57 -16.39
C ASP A 16 -35.81 -1.56 -15.01
N TYR A 17 -35.31 -2.27 -13.98
CA TYR A 17 -35.87 -2.19 -12.61
C TYR A 17 -34.84 -2.57 -11.53
N VAL A 18 -34.41 -1.59 -10.71
CA VAL A 18 -33.67 -1.87 -9.48
C VAL A 18 -34.63 -2.47 -8.45
N THR A 19 -34.76 -3.80 -8.43
CA THR A 19 -35.56 -4.49 -7.42
C THR A 19 -34.83 -4.54 -6.07
N ARG A 20 -35.57 -4.69 -4.97
CA ARG A 20 -34.97 -4.93 -3.63
C ARG A 20 -34.04 -6.16 -3.64
N GLU A 21 -34.36 -7.17 -4.45
CA GLU A 21 -33.53 -8.37 -4.59
C GLU A 21 -32.21 -8.08 -5.31
N SER A 22 -32.25 -7.26 -6.38
CA SER A 22 -31.06 -6.81 -7.12
C SER A 22 -30.12 -6.01 -6.21
N LEU A 23 -30.66 -5.12 -5.38
CA LEU A 23 -29.89 -4.39 -4.36
C LEU A 23 -29.29 -5.31 -3.30
N GLY A 24 -30.04 -6.34 -2.87
CA GLY A 24 -29.54 -7.34 -1.93
C GLY A 24 -28.34 -8.12 -2.49
N LYS A 25 -28.39 -8.51 -3.77
CA LYS A 25 -27.29 -9.17 -4.47
C LYS A 25 -26.07 -8.25 -4.63
N LEU A 26 -26.31 -6.99 -4.97
CA LEU A 26 -25.25 -5.98 -5.07
C LEU A 26 -24.53 -5.78 -3.74
N LYS A 27 -25.27 -5.62 -2.63
CA LYS A 27 -24.69 -5.52 -1.29
C LYS A 27 -23.85 -6.74 -0.92
N LEU A 28 -24.34 -7.94 -1.23
CA LEU A 28 -23.58 -9.17 -1.00
C LEU A 28 -22.29 -9.22 -1.82
N GLN A 29 -22.31 -8.74 -3.07
CA GLN A 29 -21.11 -8.64 -3.89
C GLN A 29 -20.12 -7.62 -3.35
N LEU A 30 -20.58 -6.43 -2.96
CA LEU A 30 -19.72 -5.40 -2.34
C LEU A 30 -19.04 -5.92 -1.08
N GLU A 31 -19.77 -6.62 -0.21
CA GLU A 31 -19.21 -7.27 0.98
C GLU A 31 -18.14 -8.33 0.64
N ARG A 32 -18.33 -9.10 -0.44
CA ARG A 32 -17.32 -10.07 -0.90
C ARG A 32 -16.06 -9.37 -1.41
N HIS A 33 -16.22 -8.29 -2.18
CA HIS A 33 -15.09 -7.50 -2.66
C HIS A 33 -14.32 -6.89 -1.50
N ARG A 34 -15.02 -6.28 -0.53
CA ARG A 34 -14.41 -5.73 0.67
C ARG A 34 -13.62 -6.78 1.46
N ARG A 35 -14.21 -7.96 1.72
CA ARG A 35 -13.48 -9.07 2.37
C ARG A 35 -12.26 -9.50 1.58
N SER A 36 -12.34 -9.52 0.25
CA SER A 36 -11.20 -9.86 -0.60
C SER A 36 -10.09 -8.81 -0.51
N VAL A 37 -10.43 -7.52 -0.40
CA VAL A 37 -9.48 -6.44 -0.17
C VAL A 37 -8.82 -6.59 1.19
N THR A 38 -9.59 -6.78 2.26
CA THR A 38 -9.05 -7.01 3.62
C THR A 38 -8.10 -8.19 3.66
N THR A 39 -8.46 -9.32 3.03
CA THR A 39 -7.59 -10.50 2.95
C THR A 39 -6.34 -10.24 2.12
N ALA A 40 -6.45 -9.52 1.00
CA ALA A 40 -5.28 -9.18 0.17
C ALA A 40 -4.30 -8.28 0.92
N LEU A 41 -4.81 -7.30 1.68
CA LEU A 41 -3.99 -6.46 2.57
C LEU A 41 -3.30 -7.29 3.65
N ALA A 42 -4.03 -8.18 4.31
CA ALA A 42 -3.47 -9.04 5.36
C ALA A 42 -2.40 -10.01 4.86
N LEU A 43 -2.48 -10.42 3.59
CA LEU A 43 -1.52 -11.31 2.93
C LEU A 43 -0.44 -10.55 2.15
N GLU A 44 -0.49 -9.21 2.12
CA GLU A 44 0.42 -8.37 1.34
C GLU A 44 0.42 -8.71 -0.15
N ASP A 45 -0.71 -9.18 -0.67
CA ASP A 45 -0.90 -9.59 -2.06
C ASP A 45 -1.32 -8.38 -2.92
N THR A 46 -0.33 -7.58 -3.32
CA THR A 46 -0.50 -6.38 -4.14
C THR A 46 -1.22 -6.67 -5.47
N PRO A 47 -0.89 -7.74 -6.24
CA PRO A 47 -1.62 -8.07 -7.47
C PRO A 47 -3.12 -8.31 -7.24
N THR A 48 -3.49 -9.09 -6.21
CA THR A 48 -4.91 -9.32 -5.90
C THR A 48 -5.59 -8.04 -5.44
N LEU A 49 -4.91 -7.21 -4.64
CA LEU A 49 -5.44 -5.92 -4.19
C LEU A 49 -5.75 -5.00 -5.38
N GLN A 50 -4.79 -4.82 -6.30
CA GLN A 50 -4.96 -4.01 -7.51
C GLN A 50 -6.14 -4.50 -8.36
N TYR A 51 -6.21 -5.80 -8.62
CA TYR A 51 -7.31 -6.40 -9.37
C TYR A 51 -8.67 -6.11 -8.72
N ARG A 52 -8.77 -6.22 -7.39
CA ARG A 52 -10.04 -5.96 -6.67
C ARG A 52 -10.44 -4.50 -6.65
N LEU A 53 -9.47 -3.59 -6.50
CA LEU A 53 -9.75 -2.14 -6.54
C LEU A 53 -10.20 -1.70 -7.93
N LEU A 54 -9.61 -2.22 -9.00
CA LEU A 54 -10.08 -1.97 -10.38
C LEU A 54 -11.50 -2.47 -10.61
N GLN A 55 -11.84 -3.66 -10.11
CA GLN A 55 -13.22 -4.17 -10.20
C GLN A 55 -14.23 -3.30 -9.44
N LEU A 56 -13.88 -2.86 -8.23
CA LEU A 56 -14.73 -1.97 -7.43
C LEU A 56 -14.89 -0.59 -8.09
N GLN A 57 -13.83 -0.07 -8.70
CA GLN A 57 -13.86 1.19 -9.44
C GLN A 57 -14.79 1.10 -10.65
N ALA A 58 -14.66 0.05 -11.46
CA ALA A 58 -15.53 -0.19 -12.61
C ALA A 58 -16.99 -0.32 -12.15
N LEU A 59 -17.27 -1.10 -11.11
CA LEU A 59 -18.61 -1.27 -10.55
C LEU A 59 -19.20 0.05 -10.01
N ALA A 60 -18.38 0.88 -9.37
CA ALA A 60 -18.79 2.18 -8.86
C ALA A 60 -19.12 3.15 -10.02
N HIS A 61 -18.34 3.11 -11.11
CA HIS A 61 -18.53 3.94 -12.28
C HIS A 61 -19.74 3.52 -13.13
N GLU A 62 -19.90 2.23 -13.40
CA GLU A 62 -20.94 1.70 -14.29
C GLU A 62 -22.34 1.76 -13.67
N LEU A 63 -22.46 1.47 -12.36
CA LEU A 63 -23.77 1.40 -11.73
C LEU A 63 -24.26 2.75 -11.20
N ASP A 64 -23.35 3.69 -10.92
CA ASP A 64 -23.64 5.00 -10.31
C ASP A 64 -24.59 4.95 -9.09
N VAL A 65 -24.48 3.87 -8.30
CA VAL A 65 -25.29 3.66 -7.08
C VAL A 65 -24.49 4.18 -5.87
N PRO A 66 -25.10 4.94 -4.95
CA PRO A 66 -24.40 5.46 -3.76
C PRO A 66 -23.69 4.38 -2.94
N ASP A 67 -24.30 3.19 -2.81
CA ASP A 67 -23.74 2.06 -2.07
C ASP A 67 -22.42 1.54 -2.68
N THR A 68 -22.27 1.54 -4.02
CA THR A 68 -21.05 1.07 -4.69
C THR A 68 -19.92 2.09 -4.56
N GLN A 69 -20.26 3.38 -4.68
CA GLN A 69 -19.34 4.49 -4.43
C GLN A 69 -18.82 4.50 -2.99
N LEU A 70 -19.71 4.27 -2.02
CA LEU A 70 -19.34 4.16 -0.61
C LEU A 70 -18.43 2.94 -0.36
N GLY A 71 -18.82 1.76 -0.87
CA GLY A 71 -18.03 0.53 -0.70
C GLY A 71 -16.64 0.63 -1.30
N TYR A 72 -16.49 1.25 -2.47
CA TYR A 72 -15.19 1.54 -3.07
C TYR A 72 -14.38 2.54 -2.21
N SER A 73 -15.02 3.60 -1.72
CA SER A 73 -14.38 4.59 -0.84
C SER A 73 -13.85 3.97 0.46
N ASP A 74 -14.64 3.09 1.07
CA ASP A 74 -14.25 2.40 2.31
C ASP A 74 -13.02 1.51 2.09
N CYS A 75 -12.93 0.81 0.95
CA CYS A 75 -11.77 0.02 0.59
C CYS A 75 -10.50 0.87 0.40
N LEU A 76 -10.63 2.06 -0.21
CA LEU A 76 -9.50 2.99 -0.32
C LEU A 76 -9.05 3.56 1.03
N GLN A 77 -10.00 3.81 1.94
CA GLN A 77 -9.66 4.22 3.30
C GLN A 77 -8.99 3.08 4.09
N GLU A 78 -9.40 1.83 3.88
CA GLU A 78 -8.77 0.66 4.51
C GLU A 78 -7.33 0.50 4.02
N LEU A 79 -7.09 0.60 2.70
CA LEU A 79 -5.74 0.65 2.13
C LEU A 79 -4.93 1.79 2.74
N ARG A 80 -5.52 2.98 2.86
CA ARG A 80 -4.83 4.14 3.45
C ARG A 80 -4.37 3.90 4.89
N ARG A 81 -5.25 3.36 5.73
CA ARG A 81 -4.92 3.02 7.13
C ARG A 81 -3.83 1.97 7.21
N PHE A 82 -3.83 1.01 6.28
CA PHE A 82 -2.79 -0.02 6.21
C PHE A 82 -1.42 0.58 5.86
N ILE A 83 -1.37 1.50 4.88
CA ILE A 83 -0.16 2.26 4.51
C ILE A 83 0.39 3.02 5.72
N GLU A 84 -0.46 3.79 6.42
CA GLU A 84 -0.07 4.56 7.60
C GLU A 84 0.44 3.66 8.74
N GLY A 85 -0.20 2.50 8.95
CA GLY A 85 0.26 1.49 9.91
C GLY A 85 1.63 0.92 9.58
N MET A 86 1.85 0.58 8.30
CA MET A 86 3.13 0.05 7.81
C MET A 86 4.26 1.07 7.94
N GLU A 87 4.02 2.35 7.61
CA GLU A 87 4.99 3.41 7.82
C GLU A 87 5.39 3.50 9.29
N ALA A 88 4.42 3.54 10.21
CA ALA A 88 4.68 3.63 11.64
C ALA A 88 5.47 2.42 12.17
N GLU A 89 5.25 1.22 11.62
CA GLU A 89 6.08 0.04 11.90
C GLU A 89 7.51 0.20 11.41
N ILE A 90 7.71 0.65 10.16
CA ILE A 90 9.04 0.86 9.58
C ILE A 90 9.82 1.87 10.40
N ARG A 91 9.22 3.02 10.73
CA ARG A 91 9.87 4.06 11.55
C ARG A 91 10.31 3.53 12.91
N ARG A 92 9.44 2.77 13.59
CA ARG A 92 9.76 2.14 14.88
C ARG A 92 10.87 1.10 14.76
N SER A 93 10.82 0.24 13.74
CA SER A 93 11.84 -0.79 13.51
C SER A 93 13.22 -0.18 13.26
N VAL A 94 13.27 0.83 12.38
CA VAL A 94 14.50 1.57 12.11
C VAL A 94 14.99 2.28 13.37
N ALA A 95 14.15 3.03 14.09
CA ALA A 95 14.57 3.70 15.32
C ALA A 95 15.20 2.73 16.33
N HIS A 96 14.52 1.61 16.61
CA HIS A 96 14.97 0.60 17.56
C HIS A 96 16.30 -0.05 17.15
N SER A 97 16.44 -0.40 15.87
CA SER A 97 17.66 -1.01 15.32
C SER A 97 18.90 -0.11 15.49
N LEU A 98 18.69 1.19 15.59
CA LEU A 98 19.76 2.18 15.64
C LEU A 98 20.05 2.68 17.07
N GLU A 99 19.05 2.74 17.93
CA GLU A 99 19.20 3.12 19.35
C GLU A 99 19.83 2.00 20.18
N ASP A 100 19.52 0.73 19.90
CA ASP A 100 19.94 -0.40 20.72
C ASP A 100 21.39 -0.83 20.47
N GLY A 101 22.05 -0.32 19.42
CA GLY A 101 23.43 -0.70 19.07
C GLY A 101 23.60 -2.21 18.86
N ASN A 102 22.51 -2.90 18.54
CA ASN A 102 22.40 -4.36 18.63
C ASN A 102 23.15 -5.04 17.46
N THR A 103 23.64 -6.26 17.65
CA THR A 103 24.38 -7.00 16.61
C THR A 103 23.53 -7.45 15.42
N VAL A 104 22.23 -7.13 15.41
CA VAL A 104 21.21 -7.62 14.45
C VAL A 104 20.72 -6.51 13.50
N VAL A 105 21.41 -5.36 13.44
CA VAL A 105 21.04 -4.23 12.56
C VAL A 105 20.84 -4.64 11.09
N GLY A 106 21.66 -5.56 10.56
CA GLY A 106 21.58 -5.98 9.15
C GLY A 106 20.21 -6.60 8.78
N PRO A 107 19.79 -7.70 9.44
CA PRO A 107 18.47 -8.29 9.24
C PRO A 107 17.29 -7.33 9.41
N ASP A 108 17.33 -6.45 10.41
CA ASP A 108 16.25 -5.49 10.67
C ASP A 108 16.16 -4.42 9.58
N LEU A 109 17.30 -3.93 9.09
CA LEU A 109 17.35 -3.01 7.94
C LEU A 109 16.90 -3.69 6.64
N SER A 110 17.27 -4.96 6.40
CA SER A 110 16.78 -5.73 5.24
C SER A 110 15.26 -5.91 5.31
N HIS A 111 14.72 -6.25 6.49
CA HIS A 111 13.28 -6.32 6.70
C HIS A 111 12.60 -4.98 6.44
N ALA A 112 13.13 -3.88 6.98
CA ALA A 112 12.62 -2.54 6.75
C ALA A 112 12.64 -2.16 5.26
N ALA A 113 13.71 -2.49 4.51
CA ALA A 113 13.81 -2.22 3.07
C ALA A 113 12.74 -2.96 2.26
N ARG A 114 12.44 -4.22 2.60
CA ARG A 114 11.33 -4.99 1.98
C ARG A 114 9.98 -4.34 2.27
N ARG A 115 9.75 -3.93 3.52
CA ARG A 115 8.52 -3.22 3.92
C ARG A 115 8.38 -1.88 3.20
N ILE A 116 9.45 -1.11 3.03
CA ILE A 116 9.43 0.15 2.26
C ILE A 116 9.09 -0.11 0.79
N THR A 117 9.64 -1.16 0.18
CA THR A 117 9.33 -1.51 -1.21
C THR A 117 7.84 -1.81 -1.39
N LEU A 118 7.26 -2.57 -0.45
CA LEU A 118 5.82 -2.83 -0.43
C LEU A 118 5.01 -1.54 -0.19
N LEU A 119 5.44 -0.69 0.75
CA LEU A 119 4.82 0.59 1.03
C LEU A 119 4.74 1.46 -0.23
N MET A 120 5.83 1.55 -1.00
CA MET A 120 5.87 2.32 -2.26
C MET A 120 4.87 1.78 -3.29
N GLN A 121 4.72 0.46 -3.41
CA GLN A 121 3.75 -0.15 -4.32
C GLN A 121 2.30 0.17 -3.90
N LEU A 122 2.02 0.07 -2.61
CA LEU A 122 0.69 0.36 -2.05
C LEU A 122 0.33 1.85 -2.15
N GLU A 123 1.29 2.75 -1.94
CA GLU A 123 1.09 4.19 -2.15
C GLU A 123 0.81 4.53 -3.60
N ALA A 124 1.56 3.94 -4.54
CA ALA A 124 1.32 4.15 -5.97
C ALA A 124 -0.10 3.70 -6.36
N LEU A 125 -0.52 2.54 -5.88
CA LEU A 125 -1.86 2.02 -6.08
C LEU A 125 -2.93 2.94 -5.48
N TRP A 126 -2.73 3.41 -4.25
CA TRP A 126 -3.64 4.36 -3.62
C TRP A 126 -3.74 5.68 -4.41
N ALA A 127 -2.61 6.24 -4.87
CA ALA A 127 -2.58 7.47 -5.64
C ALA A 127 -3.28 7.35 -7.01
N GLU A 128 -3.11 6.21 -7.70
CA GLU A 128 -3.82 5.90 -8.94
C GLU A 128 -5.35 5.92 -8.73
N HIS A 129 -5.82 5.30 -7.66
CA HIS A 129 -7.25 5.23 -7.37
C HIS A 129 -7.82 6.54 -6.77
N ALA A 130 -7.00 7.33 -6.06
CA ALA A 130 -7.39 8.63 -5.51
C ALA A 130 -7.49 9.71 -6.60
N THR A 131 -6.57 9.74 -7.57
CA THR A 131 -6.62 10.67 -8.72
C THR A 131 -7.87 10.44 -9.57
N ALA A 132 -8.22 9.17 -9.81
CA ALA A 132 -9.40 8.79 -10.58
C ALA A 132 -10.72 9.27 -9.96
N LYS A 133 -10.73 9.62 -8.66
CA LYS A 133 -11.91 10.16 -7.95
C LYS A 133 -12.00 11.70 -8.00
N GLY A 134 -11.11 12.37 -8.73
CA GLY A 134 -11.03 13.83 -8.77
C GLY A 134 -10.49 14.47 -7.49
N SER A 135 -10.09 13.67 -6.49
CA SER A 135 -9.27 14.15 -5.38
C SER A 135 -7.82 14.24 -5.86
N ALA A 136 -7.25 15.45 -5.82
CA ALA A 136 -5.81 15.59 -6.04
C ALA A 136 -5.08 14.67 -5.04
N PRO A 137 -4.23 13.74 -5.50
CA PRO A 137 -3.40 12.98 -4.59
C PRO A 137 -2.51 14.02 -3.92
N ALA A 138 -2.68 14.21 -2.62
CA ALA A 138 -1.59 14.84 -1.89
C ALA A 138 -0.41 13.87 -2.06
N PRO A 139 0.71 14.27 -2.70
CA PRO A 139 1.92 13.46 -2.66
C PRO A 139 2.17 13.24 -1.19
N THR A 140 2.13 11.99 -0.76
CA THR A 140 1.95 11.74 0.67
C THR A 140 3.13 12.25 1.49
N GLY A 141 4.26 12.51 0.85
CA GLY A 141 5.51 12.87 1.52
C GLY A 141 5.92 11.81 2.54
N LEU A 142 5.26 10.65 2.58
CA LEU A 142 5.48 9.60 3.58
C LEU A 142 6.74 8.84 3.21
N VAL A 143 6.86 8.44 1.94
CA VAL A 143 8.10 7.85 1.41
C VAL A 143 9.27 8.85 1.49
N GLU A 144 9.06 10.12 1.11
CA GLU A 144 10.09 11.17 1.25
C GLU A 144 10.47 11.43 2.71
N GLY A 145 9.49 11.48 3.62
CA GLY A 145 9.68 11.66 5.05
C GLY A 145 10.29 10.45 5.76
N LEU A 146 10.07 9.24 5.22
CA LEU A 146 10.77 8.01 5.61
C LEU A 146 12.23 8.08 5.16
N PHE A 147 12.49 8.52 3.92
CA PHE A 147 13.85 8.69 3.42
C PHE A 147 14.62 9.73 4.24
N GLY A 148 14.01 10.89 4.53
CA GLY A 148 14.61 11.91 5.39
C GLY A 148 14.89 11.40 6.81
N PHE A 149 13.95 10.67 7.40
CA PHE A 149 14.12 10.04 8.72
C PHE A 149 15.29 9.04 8.74
N ILE A 150 15.38 8.17 7.73
CA ILE A 150 16.44 7.17 7.62
C ILE A 150 17.81 7.83 7.42
N SER A 151 17.88 8.87 6.60
CA SER A 151 19.11 9.64 6.39
C SER A 151 19.58 10.33 7.67
N ASP A 152 18.67 10.98 8.41
CA ASP A 152 18.98 11.61 9.71
C ASP A 152 19.47 10.54 10.71
N CYS A 153 18.80 9.40 10.77
CA CYS A 153 19.18 8.24 11.54
C CYS A 153 20.59 7.70 11.19
N GLN A 154 20.93 7.59 9.91
CA GLN A 154 22.27 7.18 9.44
C GLN A 154 23.36 8.19 9.82
N SER A 155 23.06 9.50 9.70
CA SER A 155 24.01 10.56 10.07
C SER A 155 24.35 10.54 11.57
N ARG A 156 23.37 10.22 12.42
CA ARG A 156 23.51 10.13 13.88
C ARG A 156 24.31 8.93 14.36
N LEU A 157 24.35 7.83 13.60
CA LEU A 157 25.11 6.64 13.97
C LEU A 157 26.62 6.81 13.82
N GLY A 158 27.08 7.69 12.93
CA GLY A 158 28.50 7.93 12.69
C GLY A 158 29.31 6.66 12.40
N ALA A 159 30.64 6.78 12.34
CA ALA A 159 31.60 5.75 11.91
C ALA A 159 31.61 4.41 12.70
N ARG A 160 30.71 4.19 13.67
CA ARG A 160 30.68 3.02 14.56
C ARG A 160 30.02 1.78 13.95
N THR A 161 29.15 1.91 12.95
CA THR A 161 28.37 0.81 12.35
C THR A 161 28.88 0.35 10.98
N HIS A 162 30.00 0.91 10.50
CA HIS A 162 30.51 0.68 9.14
C HIS A 162 30.78 -0.81 8.81
N LYS A 163 30.95 -1.67 9.81
CA LYS A 163 31.17 -3.11 9.61
C LYS A 163 29.86 -3.92 9.50
N ALA A 164 28.86 -3.63 10.33
CA ALA A 164 27.56 -4.32 10.32
C ALA A 164 26.69 -3.92 9.12
N VAL A 165 26.79 -2.65 8.69
CA VAL A 165 26.13 -2.17 7.46
C VAL A 165 26.75 -2.80 6.21
N VAL A 166 28.08 -2.97 6.19
CA VAL A 166 28.82 -3.59 5.07
C VAL A 166 28.57 -5.10 4.96
N GLU A 167 28.34 -5.80 6.07
CA GLU A 167 27.96 -7.22 6.05
C GLU A 167 26.48 -7.42 5.68
N GLY A 168 25.58 -6.50 6.07
CA GLY A 168 24.16 -6.50 5.64
C GLY A 168 23.94 -6.10 4.18
N LEU A 169 24.87 -5.32 3.60
CA LEU A 169 24.89 -4.90 2.19
C LEU A 169 25.05 -6.04 1.16
N GLN A 170 25.21 -7.29 1.62
CA GLN A 170 25.13 -8.47 0.76
C GLN A 170 23.70 -8.81 0.30
N ASP A 171 22.67 -8.19 0.90
CA ASP A 171 21.31 -8.26 0.38
C ASP A 171 21.19 -7.33 -0.85
N PRO A 172 20.98 -7.87 -2.07
CA PRO A 172 20.90 -7.07 -3.29
C PRO A 172 19.74 -6.05 -3.24
N LEU A 173 18.66 -6.32 -2.50
CA LEU A 173 17.56 -5.37 -2.32
C LEU A 173 17.96 -4.21 -1.42
N LEU A 174 18.77 -4.46 -0.39
CA LEU A 174 19.31 -3.41 0.48
C LEU A 174 20.36 -2.58 -0.27
N GLY A 175 21.20 -3.21 -1.11
CA GLY A 175 22.16 -2.52 -1.97
C GLY A 175 21.50 -1.65 -3.04
N GLU A 176 20.44 -2.15 -3.68
CA GLU A 176 19.65 -1.37 -4.65
C GLU A 176 18.93 -0.20 -3.95
N TRP A 177 18.36 -0.45 -2.76
CA TRP A 177 17.69 0.57 -1.97
C TRP A 177 18.67 1.66 -1.51
N LEU A 178 19.83 1.30 -0.95
CA LEU A 178 20.87 2.26 -0.56
C LEU A 178 21.44 3.02 -1.76
N SER A 179 21.57 2.38 -2.93
CA SER A 179 22.01 3.05 -4.17
C SER A 179 20.95 4.04 -4.66
N LYS A 180 19.66 3.69 -4.59
CA LYS A 180 18.54 4.60 -4.87
C LYS A 180 18.49 5.75 -3.87
N MET A 181 18.80 5.51 -2.59
CA MET A 181 18.91 6.56 -1.57
C MET A 181 20.09 7.52 -1.82
N ALA A 182 21.25 7.01 -2.22
CA ALA A 182 22.41 7.84 -2.56
C ALA A 182 22.13 8.75 -3.78
N LEU A 183 21.38 8.23 -4.76
CA LEU A 183 20.91 9.00 -5.93
C LEU A 183 19.91 10.10 -5.55
N VAL A 184 19.00 9.84 -4.60
CA VAL A 184 18.04 10.85 -4.11
C VAL A 184 18.75 11.91 -3.25
N GLY A 185 19.74 11.54 -2.42
CA GLY A 185 20.52 12.50 -1.64
C GLY A 185 21.28 13.51 -2.52
N HIS A 186 21.87 13.05 -3.63
CA HIS A 186 22.55 13.93 -4.59
C HIS A 186 21.63 14.85 -5.40
N MET A 187 20.32 14.59 -5.43
CA MET A 187 19.35 15.50 -6.07
C MET A 187 18.95 16.68 -5.18
N PHE A 188 19.29 16.65 -3.88
CA PHE A 188 18.98 17.71 -2.92
C PHE A 188 20.22 18.44 -2.39
N ASP A 189 21.43 18.00 -2.78
CA ASP A 189 22.70 18.71 -2.58
C ASP A 189 23.10 19.42 -3.90
N GLU A 190 22.38 20.49 -4.26
CA GLU A 190 22.91 21.59 -5.10
C GLU A 190 23.48 22.70 -4.22
#